data_AF-A0A2C9VAR2-F1
#
_entry.id   AF-A0A2C9VAR2-F1
#
_cell.length_a   1.000
_cell.length_b   1.000
_cell.length_c   1.000
_cell.angle_alpha   90.00
_cell.angle_beta   90.00
_cell.angle_gamma   90.00
#
_symmetry.space_group_name_H-M   'P 1'
#
loop_
_entity.id
_entity.type
_entity.pdbx_description
1 polymer ?
#
loop_
_entity_poly.entity_id
_entity_poly.type
_entity_poly.pdbx_seq_one_letter_code
_entity_poly.pdbx_strand_id
1 'polypeptide(L)'
;KLIAIREVLSWIKRLGYDQIVLESDALTVMKALLSSSTSDFSSFGSLTDNCKSLIAKMNSVSVSFVPRSANSMAHLIARAASTVSDRMEWLNTPPQLIVHTLMLDFQI
;
A
#
# COMPACT_ATOMS: atom_id res chain seq x y z
N LYS A 1 8.59 -1.80 -0.48
CA LYS A 1 7.19 -2.29 -0.45
C LYS A 1 6.58 -2.18 0.95
N LEU A 2 7.19 -2.73 2.00
CA LEU A 2 6.66 -2.65 3.37
C LEU A 2 6.57 -1.20 3.93
N ILE A 3 7.56 -0.35 3.66
CA ILE A 3 7.50 1.09 4.03
C ILE A 3 6.29 1.77 3.37
N ALA A 4 6.08 1.53 2.07
CA ALA A 4 4.94 2.10 1.35
C ALA A 4 3.60 1.64 1.95
N ILE A 5 3.50 0.36 2.35
CA ILE A 5 2.31 -0.16 3.04
C ILE A 5 2.10 0.56 4.38
N ARG A 6 3.15 0.73 5.19
CA ARG A 6 3.05 1.46 6.47
C ARG A 6 2.54 2.89 6.27
N GLU A 7 3.09 3.60 5.28
CA GLU A 7 2.69 4.98 4.96
C GLU A 7 1.24 5.04 4.51
N VAL A 8 0.82 4.15 3.59
CA VAL A 8 -0.58 4.08 3.12
C VAL A 8 -1.54 3.77 4.27
N LEU A 9 -1.22 2.82 5.14
CA LEU A 9 -2.04 2.50 6.32
C LEU A 9 -2.16 3.70 7.27
N SER A 10 -1.06 4.42 7.50
CA SER A 10 -1.05 5.61 8.35
C SER A 10 -1.89 6.74 7.73
N TRP A 11 -1.81 6.90 6.41
CA TRP A 11 -2.57 7.90 5.66
C TRP A 11 -4.07 7.61 5.66
N ILE A 12 -4.47 6.38 5.32
CA ILE A 12 -5.86 5.92 5.33
C ILE A 12 -6.49 6.10 6.71
N LYS A 13 -5.77 5.71 7.77
CA LYS A 13 -6.23 5.92 9.16
C LYS A 13 -6.43 7.40 9.48
N ARG A 14 -5.53 8.27 9.04
CA ARG A 14 -5.66 9.74 9.22
C ARG A 14 -6.88 10.31 8.50
N LEU A 15 -7.28 9.71 7.38
CA LEU A 15 -8.47 10.08 6.62
C LEU A 15 -9.77 9.53 7.22
N GLY A 16 -9.70 8.67 8.25
CA GLY A 16 -10.86 8.07 8.91
C GLY A 16 -11.47 6.89 8.15
N TYR A 17 -10.76 6.30 7.19
CA TYR A 17 -11.19 5.07 6.53
C TYR A 17 -10.82 3.85 7.39
N ASP A 18 -11.83 3.10 7.81
CA ASP A 18 -11.66 1.94 8.71
C ASP A 18 -12.05 0.60 8.07
N GLN A 19 -12.42 0.60 6.79
CA GLN A 19 -12.76 -0.60 6.01
C GLN A 19 -11.89 -0.62 4.76
N ILE A 20 -10.86 -1.47 4.71
CA ILE A 20 -9.89 -1.47 3.61
C ILE A 20 -9.50 -2.87 3.12
N VAL A 21 -9.18 -2.94 1.83
CA VAL A 21 -8.53 -4.09 1.21
C VAL A 21 -7.10 -3.68 0.87
N LEU A 22 -6.12 -4.34 1.50
CA LEU A 22 -4.70 -4.14 1.22
C LEU A 22 -4.22 -5.20 0.23
N GLU A 23 -3.94 -4.78 -1.00
CA GLU A 23 -3.41 -5.65 -2.06
C GLU A 23 -1.95 -5.31 -2.39
N SER A 24 -1.13 -6.34 -2.60
CA SER A 24 0.25 -6.15 -3.04
C SER A 24 0.82 -7.37 -3.76
N ASP A 25 1.74 -7.13 -4.70
CA ASP A 25 2.56 -8.17 -5.33
C ASP A 25 3.79 -8.58 -4.48
N ALA A 26 3.82 -8.18 -3.22
CA ALA A 26 4.90 -8.45 -2.28
C ALA A 26 4.64 -9.72 -1.44
N LEU A 27 4.76 -10.91 -2.04
CA LEU A 27 4.39 -12.17 -1.36
C LEU A 27 4.98 -12.32 0.05
N THR A 28 6.27 -12.06 0.22
CA THR A 28 6.94 -12.14 1.54
C THR A 28 6.34 -11.18 2.56
N VAL A 29 5.99 -9.95 2.13
CA VAL A 29 5.38 -8.95 2.99
C VAL A 29 3.95 -9.35 3.36
N MET A 30 3.15 -9.79 2.39
CA MET A 30 1.77 -10.23 2.64
C MET A 30 1.74 -11.42 3.61
N LYS A 31 2.63 -12.41 3.41
CA LYS A 31 2.78 -13.54 4.34
C LYS A 31 3.20 -13.10 5.74
N ALA A 32 4.13 -12.14 5.84
CA ALA A 32 4.58 -11.64 7.13
C ALA A 32 3.46 -10.91 7.89
N LEU A 33 2.61 -10.14 7.19
CA LEU A 33 1.45 -9.46 7.77
C LEU A 33 0.36 -10.44 8.22
N LEU A 34 0.13 -11.51 7.47
CA LEU A 34 -0.86 -12.55 7.79
C LEU A 34 -0.36 -13.54 8.86
N SER A 35 0.95 -13.63 9.08
CA SER A 35 1.52 -14.55 10.05
C SER A 35 1.25 -14.10 11.49
N SER A 36 0.87 -15.04 12.35
CA SER A 36 0.75 -14.83 13.80
C SER A 36 2.10 -14.79 14.53
N SER A 37 3.21 -15.15 13.86
CA SER A 37 4.54 -15.10 14.48
C SER A 37 5.04 -13.66 14.62
N THR A 38 5.56 -13.35 15.81
CA THR A 38 5.99 -12.00 16.24
C THR A 38 7.46 -11.95 16.65
N SER A 39 8.21 -13.05 16.52
CA SER A 39 9.57 -13.18 17.04
C SER A 39 10.64 -12.86 16.00
N ASP A 40 10.46 -11.77 15.26
CA ASP A 40 11.41 -11.35 14.22
C ASP A 40 11.99 -9.97 14.61
N PHE A 41 13.13 -9.96 15.28
CA PHE A 41 13.76 -8.74 15.83
C PHE A 41 14.56 -7.94 14.80
N SER A 42 14.46 -8.32 13.53
CA SER A 42 15.07 -7.60 12.41
C SER A 42 14.34 -6.27 12.14
N SER A 43 14.98 -5.34 11.42
CA SER A 43 14.30 -4.12 10.94
C SER A 43 13.05 -4.44 10.11
N PHE A 44 13.05 -5.56 9.38
CA PHE A 44 11.90 -6.05 8.65
C PHE A 44 10.76 -6.47 9.57
N GLY A 45 11.05 -7.26 10.61
CA GLY A 45 10.07 -7.68 11.60
C GLY A 45 9.49 -6.50 12.38
N SER A 46 10.33 -5.57 12.84
CA SER A 46 9.88 -4.33 13.48
C SER A 46 8.92 -3.53 12.60
N LEU A 47 9.24 -3.32 11.31
CA LEU A 47 8.33 -2.65 10.39
C LEU A 47 7.03 -3.43 10.15
N THR A 48 7.10 -4.75 10.15
CA THR A 48 5.94 -5.63 10.00
C THR A 48 5.00 -5.47 11.19
N ASP A 49 5.54 -5.46 12.41
CA ASP A 49 4.77 -5.26 13.65
C ASP A 49 4.12 -3.87 13.70
N ASN A 50 4.82 -2.86 13.20
CA ASN A 50 4.25 -1.51 13.05
C ASN A 50 3.02 -1.53 12.12
N CYS A 51 3.10 -2.23 10.98
CA CYS A 51 1.98 -2.38 10.06
C CYS A 51 0.83 -3.18 10.69
N LYS A 52 1.12 -4.30 11.35
CA LYS A 52 0.13 -5.10 12.09
C LYS A 52 -0.59 -4.27 13.17
N SER A 53 0.16 -3.43 13.90
CA SER A 53 -0.41 -2.52 14.90
C SER A 53 -1.36 -1.49 14.28
N LEU A 54 -1.04 -0.94 13.10
CA LEU A 54 -1.93 -0.02 12.38
C LEU A 54 -3.21 -0.74 11.93
N ILE A 55 -3.06 -1.92 11.34
CA ILE A 55 -4.16 -2.78 10.89
C ILE A 55 -5.10 -3.12 12.05
N ALA A 56 -4.55 -3.52 13.20
CA ALA A 56 -5.32 -3.88 14.40
C ALA A 56 -6.12 -2.70 14.99
N LYS A 57 -5.78 -1.45 14.63
CA LYS A 57 -6.50 -0.24 15.06
C LYS A 57 -7.56 0.21 14.05
N MET A 58 -7.83 -0.56 13.00
CA MET A 58 -8.89 -0.33 12.01
C MET A 58 -9.99 -1.39 12.19
N ASN A 59 -11.23 -1.08 11.80
CA ASN A 59 -12.37 -1.98 12.04
C ASN A 59 -12.37 -3.24 11.15
N SER A 60 -12.00 -3.11 9.88
CA SER A 60 -11.92 -4.24 8.96
C SER A 60 -10.82 -4.02 7.93
N VAL A 61 -9.85 -4.93 7.92
CA VAL A 61 -8.76 -4.92 6.97
C VAL A 61 -8.59 -6.33 6.43
N SER A 62 -8.73 -6.50 5.12
CA SER A 62 -8.33 -7.74 4.45
C SER A 62 -6.99 -7.53 3.76
N VAL A 63 -6.05 -8.46 3.95
CA VAL A 63 -4.74 -8.43 3.29
C VAL A 63 -4.69 -9.53 2.24
N SER A 64 -4.37 -9.18 0.99
CA SER A 64 -4.35 -10.11 -0.14
C SER A 64 -3.09 -9.95 -0.98
N PHE A 65 -2.52 -11.08 -1.39
CA PHE A 65 -1.46 -11.10 -2.40
C PHE A 65 -2.09 -11.14 -3.79
N VAL A 66 -1.61 -10.26 -4.67
CA VAL A 66 -2.02 -10.23 -6.09
C VAL A 66 -0.80 -10.44 -6.99
N PRO A 67 -0.94 -11.10 -8.15
CA PRO A 67 0.16 -11.22 -9.09
C PRO A 67 0.58 -9.83 -9.61
N ARG A 68 1.85 -9.70 -10.03
CA ARG A 68 2.38 -8.43 -10.54
C ARG A 68 1.60 -7.89 -11.74
N SER A 69 0.98 -8.75 -12.54
CA SER A 69 0.11 -8.35 -13.66
C SER A 69 -1.12 -7.57 -13.17
N ALA A 70 -1.73 -8.00 -12.06
CA ALA A 70 -2.83 -7.30 -11.41
C ALA A 70 -2.37 -6.03 -10.68
N ASN A 71 -1.10 -5.98 -10.23
CA ASN A 71 -0.50 -4.79 -9.62
C ASN A 71 0.23 -3.87 -10.62
N SER A 72 -0.05 -4.01 -11.92
CA SER A 72 0.65 -3.27 -12.98
C SER A 72 0.39 -1.76 -12.91
N MET A 73 -0.83 -1.37 -12.56
CA MET A 73 -1.23 0.03 -12.42
C MET A 73 -0.51 0.73 -11.27
N ALA A 74 -0.48 0.12 -10.08
CA ALA A 74 0.30 0.67 -8.97
C ALA A 74 1.80 0.76 -9.30
N HIS A 75 2.34 -0.19 -10.08
CA HIS A 75 3.71 -0.12 -10.56
C HIS A 75 3.94 1.05 -11.51
N LEU A 76 3.02 1.30 -12.45
CA LEU A 76 3.09 2.45 -13.36
C LEU A 76 3.00 3.77 -12.60
N ILE A 77 2.11 3.89 -11.61
CA ILE A 77 1.98 5.09 -10.76
C ILE A 77 3.26 5.31 -9.97
N ALA A 78 3.82 4.27 -9.35
CA ALA A 78 5.08 4.39 -8.61
C ALA A 78 6.25 4.79 -9.53
N ARG A 79 6.27 4.29 -10.77
CA ARG A 79 7.27 4.68 -11.76
C ARG A 79 7.11 6.13 -12.19
N ALA A 80 5.89 6.59 -12.44
CA ALA A 80 5.61 7.99 -12.76
C ALA A 80 5.97 8.92 -11.58
N ALA A 81 5.66 8.53 -10.35
CA ALA A 81 6.04 9.30 -9.16
C ALA A 81 7.56 9.43 -9.00
N SER A 82 8.34 8.44 -9.44
CA SER A 82 9.81 8.50 -9.37
C SER A 82 10.44 9.59 -10.26
N THR A 83 9.70 10.14 -11.21
CA THR A 83 10.17 11.26 -12.05
C THR A 83 9.81 12.63 -11.47
N VAL A 84 9.13 12.66 -10.32
CA VAL A 84 8.75 13.89 -9.61
C VAL A 84 9.73 14.09 -8.44
N SER A 85 10.35 15.27 -8.36
CA SER A 85 11.27 15.60 -7.26
C SER A 85 10.54 16.02 -5.98
N ASP A 86 9.32 16.54 -6.11
CA ASP A 86 8.53 17.07 -5.01
C ASP A 86 7.62 16.01 -4.38
N ARG A 87 7.44 16.12 -3.06
CA ARG A 87 6.45 15.32 -2.33
C ARG A 87 5.05 15.84 -2.65
N MET A 88 4.23 15.00 -3.28
CA MET A 88 2.85 15.33 -3.62
C MET A 88 1.86 14.36 -2.98
N GLU A 89 0.74 14.88 -2.50
CA GLU A 89 -0.44 14.12 -2.06
C GLU A 89 -1.66 14.66 -2.81
N TRP A 90 -2.53 13.79 -3.33
CA TRP A 90 -3.75 14.17 -4.03
C TRP A 90 -4.92 13.30 -3.55
N LEU A 91 -6.05 13.94 -3.24
CA LEU A 91 -7.27 13.24 -2.83
C LEU A 91 -8.34 13.27 -3.93
N ASN A 92 -8.51 14.42 -4.60
CA ASN A 92 -9.60 14.65 -5.54
C ASN A 92 -9.11 14.74 -6.99
N THR A 93 -8.00 15.45 -7.22
CA THR A 93 -7.50 15.73 -8.56
C THR A 93 -6.09 15.18 -8.72
N PRO A 94 -5.90 14.10 -9.48
CA PRO A 94 -4.58 13.54 -9.72
C PRO A 94 -3.73 14.47 -10.59
N PRO A 95 -2.40 14.51 -10.39
CA PRO A 95 -1.49 15.21 -11.31
C PRO A 95 -1.61 14.69 -12.74
N GLN A 96 -1.50 15.57 -13.74
CA GLN A 96 -1.63 15.19 -15.16
C GLN A 96 -0.70 14.04 -15.56
N LEU A 97 0.48 13.97 -14.93
CA LEU A 97 1.48 12.91 -15.14
C LEU A 97 0.93 11.49 -14.93
N ILE A 98 -0.04 11.31 -14.01
CA ILE A 98 -0.61 10.00 -13.68
C ILE A 98 -2.05 9.82 -14.22
N VAL A 99 -2.66 10.86 -14.79
CA VAL A 99 -4.04 10.80 -15.33
C VAL A 99 -4.17 9.71 -16.38
N HIS A 100 -3.22 9.61 -17.31
CA HIS A 100 -3.25 8.57 -18.34
C HIS A 100 -3.17 7.16 -17.74
N THR A 101 -2.37 6.97 -16.69
CA THR A 101 -2.33 5.70 -15.97
C THR A 101 -3.69 5.42 -15.32
N LEU A 102 -4.26 6.36 -14.59
CA LEU A 102 -5.57 6.16 -13.95
C LEU A 102 -6.68 5.85 -14.97
N MET A 103 -6.68 6.48 -16.14
CA MET A 103 -7.66 6.20 -17.20
C MET A 103 -7.65 4.75 -17.69
N LEU A 104 -6.47 4.10 -17.71
CA LEU A 104 -6.37 2.69 -18.09
C LEU A 104 -6.98 1.75 -17.04
N ASP A 105 -7.03 2.16 -15.77
CA ASP A 105 -7.58 1.37 -14.66
C ASP A 105 -9.12 1.32 -14.71
N PHE A 106 -9.76 2.41 -15.14
CA PHE A 106 -11.23 2.50 -15.28
C PHE A 106 -11.79 1.81 -16.54
N GLN A 107 -10.93 1.32 -17.43
CA GLN A 107 -11.34 0.65 -18.68
C GLN A 107 -11.29 -0.87 -18.60
N ILE A 108 -10.98 -1.44 -17.42
CA ILE A 108 -10.93 -2.87 -17.12
C ILE A 108 -12.16 -3.24 -16.29
#